data_AF-A0A9E1VXL4-F1
#
_entry.id   AF-A0A9E1VXL4-F1
#
_cell.length_a   1.000
_cell.length_b   1.000
_cell.length_c   1.000
_cell.angle_alpha   90.00
_cell.angle_beta   90.00
_cell.angle_gamma   90.00
#
_symmetry.space_group_name_H-M   'P 1'
#
loop_
_entity.id
_entity.type
_entity.pdbx_description
1 polymer ?
#
loop_
_entity_poly.entity_id
_entity_poly.type
_entity_poly.pdbx_seq_one_letter_code
_entity_poly.pdbx_strand_id
1 'polypeptide(L)'
;MEASFLAAVKVSILAMVVIFTVLIILIFTIKLLVKLIPYVAPPPAPPRHQTVSATSSDQEEHIAAITATLAIHLGKSPSEFRIVNISQN
;
A
#
# COMPACT_ATOMS: atom_id res chain seq x y z
N MET A 1 0.37 36.87 42.06
CA MET A 1 0.73 36.65 40.65
C MET A 1 1.76 35.53 40.51
N GLU A 2 2.80 35.50 41.35
CA GLU A 2 3.83 34.43 41.42
C GLU A 2 3.31 32.98 41.50
N ALA A 3 2.28 32.73 42.32
CA ALA A 3 1.73 31.38 42.49
C ALA A 3 1.11 30.80 41.20
N SER A 4 0.47 31.65 40.39
CA SER A 4 -0.14 31.26 39.12
C SER A 4 0.92 30.97 38.04
N PHE A 5 2.04 31.71 38.06
CA PHE A 5 3.16 31.47 37.16
C PHE A 5 3.83 30.12 37.44
N LEU A 6 4.11 29.80 38.70
CA LEU A 6 4.68 28.51 39.09
C LEU A 6 3.77 27.35 38.67
N ALA A 7 2.45 27.48 38.90
CA ALA A 7 1.48 26.49 38.47
C ALA A 7 1.49 26.30 36.93
N ALA A 8 1.52 27.39 36.16
CA ALA A 8 1.61 27.33 34.70
C ALA A 8 2.90 26.63 34.22
N VAL A 9 4.04 26.91 34.85
CA VAL A 9 5.31 26.24 34.54
C VAL A 9 5.25 24.75 34.83
N LYS A 10 4.65 24.34 35.96
CA LYS A 10 4.47 22.92 36.30
C LYS A 10 3.60 22.19 35.27
N VAL A 11 2.50 22.80 34.85
CA VAL A 11 1.62 22.24 33.81
C VAL A 11 2.33 22.16 32.46
N SER A 12 3.11 23.18 32.09
CA SER A 12 3.91 23.17 30.85
C SER A 12 4.92 22.03 30.83
N ILE A 13 5.66 21.84 31.92
CA ILE A 13 6.62 20.74 32.04
C ILE A 13 5.91 19.38 31.95
N LEU A 14 4.77 19.23 32.65
CA LEU A 14 3.98 18.01 32.60
C LEU A 14 3.50 17.71 31.17
N ALA A 15 3.01 18.72 30.46
CA ALA A 15 2.57 18.58 29.07
C ALA A 15 3.73 18.16 28.15
N MET A 16 4.91 18.76 28.29
CA MET A 16 6.09 18.37 27.52
C MET A 16 6.45 16.90 27.75
N VAL A 17 6.49 16.45 29.02
CA VAL A 17 6.78 15.05 29.36
C VAL A 17 5.74 14.11 28.75
N VAL A 18 4.45 14.45 28.85
CA VAL A 18 3.36 13.63 28.28
C VAL A 18 3.47 13.53 26.77
N ILE A 19 3.72 14.65 26.06
CA ILE A 19 3.88 14.65 24.60
C ILE A 19 5.02 13.71 24.19
N PHE A 20 6.20 13.87 24.80
CA PHE A 20 7.34 13.00 24.50
C PHE A 20 7.05 11.54 24.81
N THR A 21 6.40 11.26 25.95
CA THR A 21 6.04 9.89 26.35
C THR A 21 5.09 9.25 25.33
N VAL A 22 4.06 9.97 24.90
CA VAL A 22 3.10 9.49 23.89
C VAL A 22 3.80 9.23 22.56
N LEU A 23 4.69 10.13 22.10
CA LEU A 23 5.46 9.92 20.87
C LEU A 23 6.38 8.70 20.96
N ILE A 24 7.07 8.51 22.08
CA ILE A 24 7.92 7.35 22.32
C ILE A 24 7.10 6.06 22.28
N ILE A 25 5.96 6.01 22.98
CA ILE A 25 5.07 4.85 22.99
C ILE A 25 4.57 4.57 21.58
N LEU A 26 4.10 5.57 20.85
CA LEU A 26 3.58 5.39 19.49
C LEU A 26 4.64 4.78 18.56
N ILE A 27 5.84 5.36 18.53
CA ILE A 27 6.95 4.85 17.71
C ILE A 27 7.32 3.43 18.15
N PHE A 28 7.41 3.19 19.45
CA PHE A 28 7.71 1.87 20.00
C PHE A 28 6.67 0.84 19.58
N THR A 29 5.39 1.16 19.66
CA THR A 29 4.29 0.30 19.21
C THR A 29 4.39 -0.02 17.73
N ILE A 30 4.68 0.97 16.87
CA ILE A 30 4.88 0.71 15.43
C ILE A 30 6.08 -0.21 15.21
N LYS A 31 7.22 0.01 15.87
CA LYS A 31 8.39 -0.87 15.76
C LYS A 31 8.10 -2.29 16.27
N LEU A 32 7.31 -2.41 17.33
CA LEU A 32 6.90 -3.69 17.88
C LEU A 32 5.97 -4.42 16.92
N LEU A 33 4.98 -3.74 16.33
CA LEU A 33 4.08 -4.29 15.31
C LEU A 33 4.85 -4.79 14.09
N VAL A 34 5.82 -4.02 13.59
CA VAL A 34 6.67 -4.42 12.46
C VAL A 34 7.50 -5.66 12.80
N LYS A 35 7.95 -5.80 14.05
CA LYS A 35 8.71 -6.98 14.48
C LYS A 35 7.83 -8.20 14.73
N LEU A 36 6.60 -8.00 15.21
CA LEU A 36 5.68 -9.08 15.56
C LEU A 36 4.92 -9.61 14.35
N ILE A 37 4.57 -8.74 13.40
CA ILE A 37 3.91 -9.07 12.14
C ILE A 37 4.80 -8.52 11.01
N PRO A 38 5.94 -9.17 10.73
CA PRO A 38 6.79 -8.76 9.64
C PRO A 38 5.99 -8.87 8.35
N TYR A 39 5.90 -7.76 7.61
CA TYR A 39 5.28 -7.75 6.29
C TYR A 39 6.14 -8.62 5.36
N VAL A 40 5.62 -9.80 5.02
CA VAL A 40 6.20 -10.63 3.97
C VAL A 40 5.57 -10.17 2.67
N ALA A 41 6.32 -9.41 1.87
CA ALA A 41 5.92 -9.13 0.51
C ALA A 41 5.70 -10.47 -0.21
N PRO A 42 4.54 -10.69 -0.86
CA PRO A 42 4.36 -11.86 -1.70
C PRO A 42 5.53 -11.94 -2.68
N PRO A 43 6.16 -13.12 -2.86
CA PRO A 43 7.28 -13.25 -3.78
C PRO A 43 6.87 -12.67 -5.14
N PRO A 44 7.74 -11.87 -5.78
CA PRO A 44 7.49 -11.41 -7.14
C PRO A 44 7.09 -12.62 -7.97
N ALA A 45 5.90 -12.57 -8.57
CA ALA A 45 5.42 -13.65 -9.40
C ALA A 45 6.54 -14.00 -10.39
N PRO A 46 6.92 -15.29 -10.52
CA PRO A 46 8.03 -15.68 -11.38
C PRO A 46 7.80 -15.06 -12.75
N PRO A 47 8.82 -14.42 -13.36
CA PRO A 47 8.70 -13.95 -14.73
C PRO A 47 8.25 -15.15 -15.55
N ARG A 48 7.02 -15.09 -16.03
CA ARG A 48 6.46 -16.12 -16.89
C ARG A 48 7.40 -16.13 -18.07
N HIS A 49 8.23 -17.17 -18.18
CA HIS A 49 9.03 -17.43 -19.36
C HIS A 49 8.02 -17.55 -20.50
N GLN A 50 7.71 -16.42 -21.13
CA GLN A 50 7.03 -16.42 -22.40
C GLN A 50 8.06 -16.98 -23.35
N THR A 51 7.86 -18.25 -23.73
CA THR A 51 8.46 -18.80 -24.92
C THR A 51 8.12 -17.82 -26.03
N VAL A 52 9.11 -17.06 -26.46
CA VAL A 52 8.98 -16.10 -27.55
C VAL A 52 8.77 -16.91 -28.83
N SER A 53 7.51 -17.28 -29.07
CA SER A 53 7.04 -17.53 -30.43
C SER A 53 6.81 -16.16 -31.02
N ALA A 54 7.80 -15.73 -31.79
CA ALA A 54 7.82 -14.47 -32.49
C ALA A 54 6.51 -14.26 -33.28
N THR A 55 6.11 -12.98 -33.35
CA THR A 55 5.24 -12.40 -34.39
C THR A 55 3.70 -12.40 -34.18
N SER A 56 3.20 -12.02 -32.99
CA SER A 56 1.83 -11.41 -32.83
C SER A 56 1.59 -10.68 -31.48
N SER A 57 2.64 -10.43 -30.69
CA SER A 57 2.55 -10.21 -29.24
C SER A 57 1.97 -8.86 -28.79
N ASP A 58 2.18 -7.76 -29.51
CA ASP A 58 1.81 -6.43 -29.00
C ASP A 58 0.29 -6.28 -28.78
N GLN A 59 -0.51 -6.76 -29.74
CA GLN A 59 -1.97 -6.62 -29.64
C GLN A 59 -2.56 -7.58 -28.59
N GLU A 60 -2.04 -8.80 -28.51
CA GLU A 60 -2.48 -9.80 -27.52
C GLU A 60 -2.07 -9.40 -26.10
N GLU A 61 -0.90 -8.80 -25.92
CA GLU A 61 -0.42 -8.26 -24.66
C GLU A 61 -1.27 -7.07 -24.20
N HIS A 62 -1.63 -6.17 -25.12
CA HIS A 62 -2.57 -5.09 -24.83
C HIS A 62 -3.95 -5.61 -24.43
N ILE A 63 -4.49 -6.59 -25.16
CA ILE A 63 -5.77 -7.23 -24.84
C ILE A 63 -5.72 -7.90 -23.47
N ALA A 64 -4.62 -8.59 -23.12
CA ALA A 64 -4.44 -9.24 -21.83
C ALA A 64 -4.34 -8.24 -20.68
N ALA A 65 -3.61 -7.14 -20.87
CA ALA A 65 -3.51 -6.05 -19.89
C ALA A 65 -4.87 -5.37 -19.66
N ILE A 66 -5.62 -5.08 -20.72
CA ILE A 66 -6.96 -4.49 -20.65
C ILE A 66 -7.92 -5.48 -19.95
N THR A 67 -7.87 -6.76 -20.32
CA THR A 67 -8.74 -7.78 -19.69
C THR A 67 -8.42 -7.95 -18.20
N ALA A 68 -7.14 -7.95 -17.82
CA ALA A 68 -6.72 -8.07 -16.42
C ALA A 68 -7.15 -6.86 -15.59
N THR A 69 -6.97 -5.65 -16.11
CA THR A 69 -7.40 -4.42 -15.43
C THR A 69 -8.92 -4.33 -15.31
N LEU A 70 -9.67 -4.71 -16.35
CA LEU A 70 -11.13 -4.78 -16.31
C LEU A 70 -11.64 -5.84 -15.33
N ALA A 71 -11.03 -7.02 -15.30
CA ALA A 71 -11.39 -8.10 -14.38
C ALA A 71 -11.25 -7.67 -12.92
N ILE A 72 -10.17 -6.95 -12.60
CA ILE A 72 -9.95 -6.38 -11.26
C ILE A 72 -11.00 -5.31 -10.93
N HIS A 73 -11.29 -4.40 -11.87
CA HIS A 73 -12.23 -3.31 -11.63
C HIS A 73 -13.69 -3.77 -11.48
N LEU A 74 -14.08 -4.80 -12.23
CA LEU A 74 -15.44 -5.34 -12.25
C LEU A 74 -15.64 -6.50 -11.25
N GLY A 75 -14.57 -6.94 -10.55
CA GLY A 75 -14.61 -8.05 -9.61
C GLY A 75 -15.00 -9.39 -10.24
N LYS A 76 -14.82 -9.53 -11.56
CA LYS A 76 -15.24 -10.69 -12.35
C LYS A 76 -14.05 -11.38 -12.98
N SER A 77 -14.21 -12.67 -13.27
CA SER A 77 -13.11 -13.48 -13.82
C SER A 77 -12.77 -13.06 -15.26
N PRO A 78 -11.48 -13.05 -15.65
CA PRO A 78 -11.04 -12.78 -17.03
C PRO A 78 -11.65 -13.70 -18.08
N SER A 79 -12.15 -14.87 -17.67
CA SER A 79 -12.85 -15.84 -18.53
C SER A 79 -14.29 -15.45 -18.88
N GLU A 80 -14.88 -14.50 -18.15
CA GLU A 80 -16.26 -14.06 -18.36
C GLU A 80 -16.37 -12.95 -19.43
N PHE A 81 -15.25 -12.33 -19.80
CA PHE A 81 -15.21 -11.25 -20.77
C PHE A 81 -14.15 -11.50 -21.84
N ARG A 82 -14.53 -11.28 -23.10
CA ARG A 82 -13.64 -11.40 -24.25
C ARG A 82 -13.70 -10.11 -25.07
N ILE A 83 -12.54 -9.50 -25.27
CA ILE A 83 -12.41 -8.33 -26.14
C ILE A 83 -12.47 -8.82 -27.58
N VAL A 84 -13.53 -8.43 -28.31
CA VAL A 84 -13.78 -8.85 -29.70
C VAL A 84 -13.36 -7.81 -30.73
N ASN A 85 -13.26 -6.54 -30.36
CA ASN A 85 -12.84 -5.44 -31.23
C ASN A 85 -12.26 -4.30 -30.38
N ILE A 86 -11.23 -3.63 -30.88
CA ILE A 86 -10.67 -2.40 -30.33
C ILE A 86 -10.75 -1.34 -31.44
N SER A 87 -11.69 -0.40 -31.31
CA SER A 87 -11.80 0.73 -32.23
C SER A 87 -10.85 1.83 -31.78
N GLN A 88 -9.76 2.05 -32.52
CA GLN A 88 -8.95 3.26 -32.37
C GLN A 88 -9.60 4.36 -33.23
N ASN A 89 -9.99 5.45 -32.59
CA ASN A 89 -10.56 6.62 -33.25
C ASN A 89 -9.55 7.77 -33.26
#